data_AF-A0A2V5Q7S1-F1
#
_entry.id   AF-A0A2V5Q7S1-F1
#
_cell.length_a   1.000
_cell.length_b   1.000
_cell.length_c   1.000
_cell.angle_alpha   90.00
_cell.angle_beta   90.00
_cell.angle_gamma   90.00
#
_symmetry.space_group_name_H-M   'P 1'
#
loop_
_entity.id
_entity.type
_entity.pdbx_description
1 polymer ?
#
loop_
_entity_poly.entity_id
_entity_poly.type
_entity_poly.pdbx_seq_one_letter_code
_entity_poly.pdbx_strand_id
1 'polypeptide(L)' 'SNNDWQDNPAQAAELIAAGLAPSSQLESGIAATLPPGLYTALLTGSNNGTGVGLVEIYDRGAP' A
#
# COMPACT_ATOMS: atom_id res chain seq x y z
N SER A 1 2.42 -5.65 9.10
CA SER A 1 3.24 -4.49 8.68
C SER A 1 2.85 -4.16 7.25
N ASN A 2 3.16 -2.95 6.78
CA ASN A 2 3.00 -2.57 5.37
C ASN A 2 4.34 -2.21 4.72
N ASN A 3 5.47 -2.42 5.41
CA ASN A 3 6.82 -2.11 4.90
C ASN A 3 7.23 -3.07 3.79
N ASP A 4 6.90 -4.35 3.96
CA ASP A 4 7.12 -5.42 2.99
C ASP A 4 5.73 -5.91 2.58
N TRP A 5 5.29 -5.59 1.36
CA TRP A 5 3.88 -5.71 0.97
C TRP A 5 3.30 -7.14 1.03
N GLN A 6 4.17 -8.16 1.04
CA GLN A 6 3.80 -9.57 1.13
C GLN A 6 3.62 -10.07 2.57
N ASP A 7 3.94 -9.28 3.59
CA ASP A 7 3.80 -9.65 5.02
C ASP A 7 2.36 -10.02 5.39
N ASN A 8 1.39 -9.42 4.70
CA ASN A 8 -0.03 -9.77 4.84
C ASN A 8 -0.51 -10.48 3.56
N PRO A 9 -0.67 -11.82 3.59
CA PRO A 9 -1.09 -12.58 2.42
C PRO A 9 -2.44 -12.16 1.83
N ALA A 10 -3.37 -11.69 2.65
CA ALA A 10 -4.69 -11.25 2.19
C ALA A 10 -4.58 -9.95 1.38
N GLN A 11 -3.85 -8.95 1.88
CA GLN A 11 -3.56 -7.73 1.14
C GLN A 11 -2.74 -8.00 -0.12
N ALA A 12 -1.73 -8.89 -0.02
CA ALA A 12 -0.91 -9.24 -1.16
C ALA A 12 -1.75 -9.84 -2.30
N ALA A 13 -2.69 -10.72 -1.97
CA ALA A 13 -3.63 -11.27 -2.95
C ALA A 13 -4.50 -10.16 -3.59
N GLU A 14 -4.97 -9.19 -2.82
CA GLU A 14 -5.74 -8.06 -3.36
C GLU A 14 -4.92 -7.17 -4.31
N LEU A 15 -3.67 -6.85 -3.96
CA LEU A 15 -2.76 -6.06 -4.80
C LEU A 15 -2.40 -6.80 -6.10
N ILE A 16 -2.16 -8.11 -6.03
CA ILE A 16 -1.93 -8.96 -7.21
C ILE A 16 -3.16 -8.98 -8.10
N ALA A 17 -4.35 -9.21 -7.52
CA ALA A 17 -5.61 -9.23 -8.27
C ALA A 17 -5.93 -7.88 -8.92
N ALA A 18 -5.48 -6.77 -8.32
CA ALA A 18 -5.61 -5.43 -8.88
C ALA A 18 -4.58 -5.11 -9.99
N GLY A 19 -3.57 -5.96 -10.20
CA GLY A 19 -2.44 -5.66 -11.10
C GLY A 19 -1.51 -4.57 -10.56
N LEU A 20 -1.55 -4.30 -9.25
CA LEU A 20 -0.77 -3.27 -8.56
C LEU A 20 0.29 -3.90 -7.62
N ALA A 21 0.70 -5.13 -7.89
CA ALA A 21 1.75 -5.79 -7.12
C ALA A 21 3.08 -5.03 -7.30
N PRO A 22 3.71 -4.55 -6.20
CA PRO A 22 5.04 -3.96 -6.27
C PRO A 22 6.07 -4.96 -6.81
N SER A 23 7.09 -4.42 -7.46
CA SER A 23 8.13 -5.21 -8.14
C SER A 23 9.10 -5.87 -7.16
N SER A 24 9.37 -5.21 -6.04
CA SER A 24 10.25 -5.67 -4.97
C SER A 24 9.43 -6.05 -3.74
N GLN A 25 9.86 -7.12 -3.06
CA GLN A 25 9.21 -7.60 -1.83
C GLN A 25 9.36 -6.63 -0.66
N LEU A 26 10.40 -5.78 -0.69
CA LEU A 26 10.71 -4.77 0.34
C LEU A 26 9.99 -3.43 0.10
N GLU A 27 9.08 -3.38 -0.87
CA GLU A 27 8.25 -2.21 -1.12
C GLU A 27 7.01 -2.23 -0.22
N SER A 28 6.56 -1.04 0.12
CA SER A 28 5.38 -0.88 0.95
C SER A 28 4.09 -1.07 0.17
N GLY A 29 3.07 -1.66 0.79
CA GLY A 29 1.79 -1.94 0.15
C GLY A 29 0.61 -1.88 1.11
N ILE A 30 -0.43 -1.15 0.72
CA ILE A 30 -1.70 -1.08 1.44
C ILE A 30 -2.84 -1.42 0.48
N ALA A 31 -3.65 -2.41 0.83
CA ALA A 31 -4.96 -2.65 0.23
C ALA A 31 -6.01 -2.58 1.34
N ALA A 32 -7.02 -1.75 1.14
CA ALA A 32 -8.05 -1.48 2.14
C ALA A 32 -9.37 -1.14 1.46
N THR A 33 -10.46 -1.61 2.04
CA THR A 33 -11.81 -1.15 1.69
C THR A 33 -12.20 -0.03 2.66
N LEU A 34 -12.41 1.17 2.12
CA LEU A 34 -12.77 2.36 2.89
C LEU A 34 -14.15 2.85 2.48
N PRO A 35 -15.03 3.21 3.43
CA PRO A 35 -16.25 3.94 3.11
C PRO A 35 -15.94 5.26 2.38
N PRO A 36 -16.89 5.83 1.62
CA PRO A 36 -16.70 7.14 1.01
C PRO A 36 -16.39 8.20 2.08
N GLY A 37 -15.32 8.97 1.86
CA GLY A 37 -14.86 9.97 2.81
C GLY A 37 -13.50 10.55 2.45
N LEU A 38 -13.06 11.52 3.25
CA LEU A 38 -11.74 12.11 3.12
C LEU A 38 -10.73 11.32 3.97
N TYR A 39 -9.61 10.96 3.36
CA TYR A 39 -8.53 10.22 4.00
C TYR A 39 -7.18 10.92 3.78
N THR A 40 -6.24 10.69 4.69
CA THR A 40 -4.86 11.18 4.60
C THR A 40 -3.93 9.98 4.54
N ALA A 41 -3.05 9.94 3.55
CA ALA A 41 -1.96 8.98 3.51
C ALA A 41 -0.79 9.50 4.36
N LEU A 42 -0.29 8.67 5.28
CA LEU A 42 0.89 8.98 6.10
C LEU A 42 2.08 8.18 5.57
N LEU A 43 3.17 8.88 5.26
CA LEU A 43 4.43 8.28 4.83
C LEU A 43 5.50 8.51 5.91
N THR A 44 6.20 7.45 6.27
CA THR A 44 7.38 7.51 7.14
C THR A 44 8.46 6.58 6.63
N GLY A 45 9.72 6.97 6.77
CA GLY A 45 10.84 6.07 6.53
C GLY A 45 10.89 4.96 7.59
N SER A 46 11.23 3.75 7.16
CA SER A 46 11.50 2.63 8.07
C SER A 46 12.66 2.97 9.00
N ASN A 47 12.57 2.56 10.28
CA ASN A 47 13.58 2.85 11.31
C ASN A 47 13.97 4.34 11.41
N ASN A 48 13.00 5.25 11.24
CA ASN A 48 13.23 6.70 11.23
C ASN A 48 14.18 7.18 10.13
N GLY A 49 14.31 6.41 9.04
CA GLY A 49 15.08 6.80 7.87
C GLY A 49 14.51 8.05 7.18
N THR A 50 15.36 8.75 6.44
CA THR A 50 14.99 9.93 5.65
C THR A 50 15.36 9.73 4.17
N GLY A 51 14.67 10.42 3.27
CA GLY A 51 14.88 10.31 1.84
C GLY A 51 13.70 10.88 1.05
N VAL A 52 13.69 10.63 -0.26
CA VAL A 52 12.55 10.92 -1.14
C VAL A 52 11.65 9.69 -1.16
N GLY A 53 10.36 9.86 -0.89
CA GLY A 53 9.37 8.81 -1.04
C GLY A 53 8.26 9.24 -2.00
N LEU A 54 7.72 8.27 -2.73
CA LEU A 54 6.59 8.43 -3.63
C LEU A 54 5.37 7.74 -3.00
N VAL A 55 4.22 8.41 -3.06
CA VAL A 55 2.93 7.85 -2.64
C VAL A 55 2.00 7.89 -3.83
N GLU A 56 1.44 6.74 -4.18
CA GLU A 56 0.43 6.60 -5.22
C GLU A 56 -0.85 6.02 -4.60
N ILE A 57 -2.00 6.57 -4.97
CA ILE A 57 -3.30 6.13 -4.49
C ILE A 57 -4.16 5.76 -5.69
N TYR A 58 -4.67 4.54 -5.67
CA TYR A 58 -5.52 3.99 -6.71
C TYR A 58 -6.89 3.69 -6.13
N ASP A 59 -7.92 4.42 -6.59
CA ASP A 59 -9.31 4.11 -6.27
C ASP A 59 -9.82 3.03 -7.23
N ARG A 60 -10.30 1.92 -6.66
CA ARG A 60 -10.85 0.78 -7.40
C ARG A 60 -12.37 0.86 -7.58
N GLY A 61 -13.00 1.94 -7.12
CA GLY A 61 -14.45 2.11 -7.11
C GLY A 61 -15.13 1.24 -6.06
N ALA A 62 -16.46 1.24 -6.08
CA ALA A 62 -17.25 0.29 -5.30
C ALA A 62 -17.09 -1.12 -5.89
N PRO A 63 -17.12 -2.19 -5.06
CA PRO A 63 -17.20 -3.57 -5.54
C PRO A 63 -18.44 -3.83 -6.41
#